data_AF-A0A961X231-F1
#
_entry.id   AF-A0A961X231-F1
#
_cell.length_a   1.000
_cell.length_b   1.000
_cell.length_c   1.000
_cell.angle_alpha   90.00
_cell.angle_beta   90.00
_cell.angle_gamma   90.00
#
_symmetry.space_group_name_H-M   'P 1'
#
loop_
_entity.id
_entity.type
_entity.pdbx_description
1 polymer ?
#
loop_
_entity_poly.entity_id
_entity_poly.type
_entity_poly.pdbx_seq_one_letter_code
_entity_poly.pdbx_strand_id
1 'polypeptide(L)'
;MKIKLPTEDGSSETYKLKGDPLPIVKPRNAFNRTAFAAAHVVANPFSANDPSGTPDLDWTATLAYRNYLLDMGFGIAEAMDTS
;
A
#
# COMPACT_ATOMS: atom_id res chain seq x y z
N MET A 1 19.59 -8.76 -4.28
CA MET A 1 19.48 -8.56 -2.82
C MET A 1 19.26 -9.91 -2.13
N LYS A 2 19.81 -10.10 -0.91
CA LYS A 2 19.57 -11.30 -0.09
C LYS A 2 19.04 -10.84 1.28
N ILE A 3 18.06 -11.56 1.84
CA ILE A 3 17.46 -11.28 3.14
C ILE A 3 17.21 -12.60 3.88
N LYS A 4 17.38 -12.63 5.20
CA LYS A 4 16.98 -13.77 6.03
C LYS A 4 15.49 -13.65 6.35
N LEU A 5 14.71 -14.68 6.03
CA LEU A 5 13.27 -14.75 6.30
C LEU A 5 12.99 -15.95 7.23
N PRO A 6 11.95 -15.87 8.08
CA PRO A 6 11.48 -17.02 8.84
C PRO A 6 10.80 -18.03 7.91
N THR A 7 10.94 -19.31 8.25
CA THR A 7 10.24 -20.44 7.62
C THR A 7 9.11 -20.94 8.51
N GLU A 8 8.25 -21.80 7.97
CA GLU A 8 7.11 -22.37 8.72
C GLU A 8 7.53 -23.20 9.93
N ASP A 9 8.72 -23.82 9.91
CA ASP A 9 9.28 -24.58 11.04
C ASP A 9 9.98 -23.69 12.09
N GLY A 10 9.89 -22.36 11.95
CA GLY A 10 10.50 -21.38 12.85
C GLY A 10 12.01 -21.21 12.66
N SER A 11 12.62 -21.92 11.70
CA SER A 11 14.01 -21.66 11.31
C SER A 11 14.11 -20.41 10.41
N SER A 12 15.33 -20.09 9.97
CA SER A 12 15.56 -18.95 9.10
C SER A 12 16.30 -19.38 7.84
N GLU A 13 15.76 -18.99 6.69
CA GLU A 13 16.38 -19.21 5.39
C GLU A 13 16.84 -17.91 4.74
N THR A 14 17.87 -17.99 3.91
CA THR A 14 18.30 -16.83 3.12
C THR A 14 17.54 -16.80 1.81
N TYR A 15 16.61 -15.86 1.68
CA TYR A 15 15.90 -15.58 0.45
C TYR A 15 16.71 -14.63 -0.45
N LYS A 16 16.98 -15.07 -1.67
CA LYS A 16 17.49 -14.19 -2.74
C LYS A 16 16.28 -13.63 -3.48
N LEU A 17 16.14 -12.30 -3.50
CA LEU A 17 15.06 -11.64 -4.23
C LEU A 17 15.05 -12.10 -5.70
N LYS A 18 13.88 -12.50 -6.18
CA LYS A 18 13.62 -12.94 -7.56
C LYS A 18 12.65 -11.96 -8.22
N GLY A 19 12.77 -11.82 -9.53
CA GLY A 19 11.93 -10.95 -10.36
C GLY A 19 12.56 -9.58 -10.64
N ASP A 20 12.15 -9.00 -11.76
CA ASP A 20 12.51 -7.66 -12.18
C ASP A 20 11.31 -6.72 -11.89
N PRO A 21 11.46 -5.67 -11.07
CA PRO A 21 10.37 -4.76 -10.77
C PRO A 21 9.81 -4.08 -12.03
N LEU A 22 8.49 -3.96 -12.11
CA LEU A 22 7.86 -3.15 -13.15
C LEU A 22 8.18 -1.66 -12.93
N PRO A 23 8.50 -0.90 -14.00
CA PRO A 23 8.67 0.53 -13.87
C PRO A 23 7.32 1.18 -13.53
N ILE A 24 7.34 2.18 -12.64
CA ILE A 24 6.18 3.00 -12.34
C ILE A 24 6.00 3.99 -13.49
N VAL A 25 4.98 3.78 -14.32
CA VAL A 25 4.71 4.60 -15.52
C VAL A 25 3.28 5.08 -15.50
N LYS A 26 3.08 6.40 -15.56
CA LYS A 26 1.74 6.98 -15.68
C LYS A 26 1.10 6.58 -17.02
N PRO A 27 -0.20 6.25 -17.05
CA PRO A 27 -0.88 5.89 -18.29
C PRO A 27 -0.82 7.04 -19.30
N ARG A 28 -0.51 6.71 -20.56
CA ARG A 28 -0.49 7.69 -21.66
C ARG A 28 -1.84 7.85 -22.34
N ASN A 29 -2.70 6.84 -22.23
CA ASN A 29 -4.02 6.77 -22.84
C ASN A 29 -5.04 6.29 -21.82
N ALA A 30 -6.31 6.57 -22.07
CA ALA A 30 -7.41 6.04 -21.26
C ALA A 30 -7.47 4.51 -21.34
N PHE A 31 -7.82 3.88 -20.22
CA PHE A 31 -8.04 2.44 -20.16
C PHE A 31 -9.36 2.05 -20.82
N ASN A 32 -9.43 0.81 -21.32
CA ASN A 32 -10.67 0.22 -21.85
C ASN A 32 -11.57 -0.39 -20.76
N ARG A 33 -11.25 -0.15 -19.48
CA ARG A 33 -11.98 -0.60 -18.29
C ARG A 33 -11.95 0.49 -17.23
N THR A 34 -13.01 0.57 -16.44
CA THR A 34 -13.02 1.35 -15.21
C THR A 34 -12.52 0.48 -14.07
N ALA A 35 -11.38 0.86 -13.49
CA ALA A 35 -10.78 0.16 -12.37
C ALA A 35 -10.70 1.10 -11.16
N PHE A 36 -11.16 0.62 -10.01
CA PHE A 36 -11.04 1.31 -8.74
C PHE A 36 -10.10 0.53 -7.82
N ALA A 37 -9.33 1.26 -7.03
CA ALA A 37 -8.63 0.71 -5.88
C ALA A 37 -9.41 1.06 -4.59
N ALA A 38 -9.75 0.05 -3.80
CA ALA A 38 -10.13 0.26 -2.40
C ALA A 38 -8.86 0.60 -1.62
N ALA A 39 -8.71 1.87 -1.25
CA ALA A 39 -7.47 2.38 -0.66
C ALA A 39 -7.46 2.16 0.86
N HIS A 40 -6.29 1.77 1.40
CA HIS A 40 -6.06 1.70 2.83
C HIS A 40 -5.84 3.09 3.44
N VAL A 41 -5.91 3.21 4.76
CA VAL A 41 -5.46 4.40 5.51
C VAL A 41 -4.08 4.19 6.12
N VAL A 42 -3.38 5.29 6.43
CA VAL A 42 -2.11 5.24 7.16
C VAL A 42 -2.36 5.72 8.59
N ALA A 43 -2.13 4.84 9.56
CA ALA A 43 -2.21 5.21 10.97
C ALA A 43 -1.07 6.17 11.34
N ASN A 44 -1.33 7.12 12.24
CA ASN A 44 -0.31 7.99 12.82
C ASN A 44 0.55 7.18 13.82
N PRO A 45 1.82 6.87 13.52
CA PRO A 45 2.63 6.01 14.39
C PRO A 45 3.12 6.72 15.65
N PHE A 46 2.94 8.04 15.75
CA PHE A 46 3.34 8.85 16.91
C PHE A 46 2.14 9.24 17.79
N SER A 47 0.96 8.71 17.50
CA SER A 47 -0.22 8.93 18.33
C SER A 47 -0.02 8.36 19.73
N ALA A 48 -0.53 9.07 20.73
CA ALA A 48 -0.63 8.56 22.09
C ALA A 48 -1.92 7.73 22.33
N ASN A 49 -2.78 7.62 21.31
CA ASN A 49 -4.02 6.85 21.41
C ASN A 49 -3.74 5.35 21.52
N ASP A 50 -4.65 4.62 22.18
CA ASP A 50 -4.66 3.16 22.15
C ASP A 50 -4.83 2.68 20.68
N PRO A 51 -3.93 1.84 20.14
CA PRO A 51 -4.04 1.33 18.77
C PRO A 51 -5.33 0.56 18.46
N SER A 52 -6.01 0.03 19.49
CA SER A 52 -7.32 -0.64 19.35
C SER A 52 -8.50 0.29 19.65
N GLY A 53 -8.24 1.55 19.98
CA GLY A 53 -9.23 2.57 20.32
C GLY A 53 -9.62 3.45 19.12
N THR A 54 -9.93 4.72 19.39
CA THR A 54 -10.27 5.68 18.33
C THR A 54 -9.07 5.90 17.41
N PRO A 55 -9.23 5.74 16.08
CA PRO A 55 -8.13 5.87 15.15
C PRO A 55 -7.59 7.31 15.10
N ASP A 56 -6.27 7.42 14.98
CA ASP A 56 -5.56 8.64 14.64
C ASP A 56 -4.78 8.39 13.34
N LEU A 57 -5.08 9.19 12.31
CA LEU A 57 -4.62 8.94 10.94
C LEU A 57 -3.56 9.95 10.53
N ASP A 58 -2.51 9.48 9.88
CA ASP A 58 -1.63 10.34 9.10
C ASP A 58 -2.33 10.70 7.79
N TRP A 59 -3.01 11.85 7.78
CA TRP A 59 -3.70 12.35 6.60
C TRP A 59 -2.76 12.68 5.44
N THR A 60 -1.52 13.08 5.72
CA THR A 60 -0.55 13.43 4.68
C THR A 60 -0.16 12.17 3.91
N ALA A 61 0.22 11.11 4.61
CA ALA A 61 0.57 9.83 3.99
C ALA A 61 -0.64 9.16 3.33
N THR A 62 -1.80 9.21 4.00
CA THR A 62 -3.08 8.70 3.48
C THR A 62 -3.41 9.34 2.13
N LEU A 63 -3.36 10.67 2.01
CA LEU A 63 -3.65 11.39 0.77
C LEU A 63 -2.53 11.26 -0.28
N ALA A 64 -1.26 11.13 0.13
CA ALA A 64 -0.17 10.84 -0.79
C ALA A 64 -0.41 9.54 -1.56
N TYR A 65 -0.94 8.50 -0.90
CA TYR A 65 -1.29 7.24 -1.55
C TYR A 65 -2.47 7.40 -2.54
N ARG A 66 -3.46 8.25 -2.23
CA ARG A 66 -4.55 8.57 -3.18
C ARG A 66 -4.00 9.22 -4.45
N ASN A 67 -3.11 10.21 -4.30
CA ASN A 67 -2.47 10.88 -5.43
C ASN A 67 -1.66 9.90 -6.27
N TYR A 68 -0.95 8.95 -5.65
CA TYR A 68 -0.25 7.88 -6.37
C TYR A 68 -1.21 7.02 -7.21
N LEU A 69 -2.35 6.59 -6.65
CA LEU A 69 -3.33 5.78 -7.37
C LEU A 69 -3.95 6.54 -8.56
N LEU A 70 -4.28 7.83 -8.36
CA LEU A 70 -4.78 8.70 -9.42
C LEU A 70 -3.72 8.90 -10.52
N ASP A 71 -2.46 9.09 -10.16
CA ASP A 71 -1.34 9.18 -11.10
C ASP A 71 -1.18 7.91 -11.94
N MET A 72 -1.54 6.74 -11.38
CA MET A 72 -1.58 5.45 -12.07
C MET A 72 -2.89 5.22 -12.86
N GLY A 73 -3.83 6.18 -12.85
CA GLY A 73 -5.08 6.15 -13.61
C GLY A 73 -6.21 5.32 -12.99
N PHE A 74 -6.10 4.96 -11.72
CA PHE A 74 -7.20 4.30 -11.00
C PHE A 74 -8.21 5.33 -10.48
N GLY A 75 -9.48 4.92 -10.41
CA GLY A 75 -10.43 5.56 -9.50
C GLY A 75 -10.16 5.12 -8.05
N ILE A 76 -10.67 5.89 -7.08
CA ILE A 76 -10.53 5.58 -5.65
C ILE A 76 -11.89 5.19 -5.09
N ALA A 77 -11.97 4.03 -4.45
CA ALA A 77 -13.10 3.64 -3.61
C ALA A 77 -12.73 3.96 -2.16
N GLU A 78 -13.17 5.12 -1.67
CA GLU A 78 -12.84 5.64 -0.34
C GLU A 78 -13.73 5.06 0.76
N ALA A 79 -13.19 5.00 1.99
CA ALA A 79 -13.90 4.55 3.19
C ALA A 79 -14.61 3.20 2.99
N MET A 80 -13.89 2.26 2.37
CA MET A 80 -14.34 0.88 2.11
C MET A 80 -13.72 -0.08 3.14
N ASP A 81 -14.05 -1.37 3.03
CA ASP A 81 -13.55 -2.45 3.92
C ASP A 81 -12.02 -2.53 4.06
N THR A 82 -11.27 -1.98 3.10
CA THR A 82 -9.79 -1.94 3.13
C THR A 82 -9.23 -0.74 3.92
N SER A 83 -10.07 0.25 4.26
CA SER A 83 -9.69 1.48 4.97
C SER A 83 -9.62 1.31 6.48
#